data_AF-A0A7Y4WQA5-F1
#
_entry.id   AF-A0A7Y4WQA5-F1
#
_cell.length_a   1.000
_cell.length_b   1.000
_cell.length_c   1.000
_cell.angle_alpha   90.00
_cell.angle_beta   90.00
_cell.angle_gamma   90.00
#
_symmetry.space_group_name_H-M   'P 1'
#
loop_
_entity.id
_entity.type
_entity.pdbx_description
1 polymer ?
#
loop_
_entity_poly.entity_id
_entity_poly.type
_entity_poly.pdbx_seq_one_letter_code
_entity_poly.pdbx_strand_id
1 'polypeptide(L)'
;MKRVPLFVWPAAILVVELALQLSPYTGVFLMMFGAPAWSTVLMNSTLVGLAIDAWRLTVPRWLAVVPAALYTAYFGAFAFSYVEYVILDSRIEQANAAAKIAYNPATQDILVDYGPEPPKHVPSIAKGLISHFNLQTAYELDPRRVPMSSRRRLVRKSQCDALKARPGEISGFHVDSVFIRNACIASTDESPSKPTVTLRPERDVEVESVFMQAVVNPIEVTDSTGASVRVSAGKAKVLNLLPSPIVGCTLISSKPAWTCFAYFERTWRSVVGNSSPHRDGRAEVVASLLGLSSRKIVNARSRRGMGSGEIEPSELPAS
;
A
#
# COMPACT_ATOMS: atom_id res chain seq x y z
N MET A 1 29.36 26.69 37.62
CA MET A 1 29.33 25.45 36.82
C MET A 1 28.83 25.80 35.41
N LYS A 2 29.57 25.49 34.35
CA LYS A 2 29.10 25.70 32.97
C LYS A 2 28.00 24.69 32.68
N ARG A 3 26.80 25.15 32.30
CA ARG A 3 25.72 24.25 31.88
C ARG A 3 26.08 23.64 30.53
N VAL A 4 25.94 22.33 30.39
CA VAL A 4 26.11 21.63 29.11
C VAL A 4 25.00 22.09 28.16
N PRO A 5 25.30 22.42 26.89
CA PRO A 5 24.27 22.76 25.91
C PRO A 5 23.26 21.62 25.73
N LEU A 6 21.99 21.97 25.57
CA LEU A 6 20.86 21.05 25.41
C LEU A 6 21.05 20.06 24.25
N PHE A 7 21.66 20.48 23.15
CA PHE A 7 21.82 19.62 21.96
C PHE A 7 22.87 18.50 22.11
N VAL A 8 23.81 18.61 23.07
CA VAL A 8 24.98 17.72 23.15
C VAL A 8 24.58 16.28 23.44
N TRP A 9 23.68 16.06 24.39
CA TRP A 9 23.24 14.72 24.77
C TRP A 9 22.47 13.99 23.66
N PRO A 10 21.40 14.55 23.07
CA PRO A 10 20.70 13.87 21.98
C PRO A 10 21.60 13.66 20.76
N ALA A 11 22.54 14.58 20.47
CA ALA A 11 23.52 14.42 19.39
C ALA A 11 24.45 13.24 19.65
N ALA A 12 25.01 13.13 20.86
CA ALA A 12 25.91 12.04 21.23
C ALA A 12 25.19 10.69 21.16
N ILE A 13 23.97 10.60 21.70
CA ILE A 13 23.16 9.38 21.64
C ILE A 13 22.85 9.01 20.18
N LEU A 14 22.43 9.99 19.36
CA LEU A 14 22.16 9.78 17.94
C LEU A 14 23.39 9.24 17.19
N VAL A 15 24.56 9.84 17.39
CA VAL A 15 25.80 9.39 16.71
C VAL A 15 26.15 7.95 17.10
N VAL A 16 26.07 7.62 18.39
CA VAL A 16 26.30 6.25 18.87
C VAL A 16 25.28 5.29 18.28
N GLU A 17 23.99 5.65 18.29
CA GLU A 17 22.92 4.83 17.73
C GLU A 17 23.13 4.57 16.23
N LEU A 18 23.41 5.61 15.44
CA LEU A 18 23.66 5.48 14.00
C LEU A 18 24.91 4.62 13.72
N ALA A 19 25.98 4.77 14.50
CA ALA A 19 27.16 3.94 14.39
C ALA A 19 26.84 2.46 14.69
N LEU A 20 26.01 2.20 15.72
CA LEU A 20 25.56 0.85 16.03
C LEU A 20 24.60 0.29 14.97
N GLN A 21 23.77 1.10 14.33
CA GLN A 21 22.88 0.68 13.24
C GLN A 21 23.65 0.28 11.97
N LEU A 22 24.81 0.87 11.73
CA LEU A 22 25.69 0.52 10.60
C LEU A 22 26.40 -0.83 10.77
N SER A 23 26.45 -1.37 11.99
CA SER A 23 26.99 -2.70 12.24
C SER A 23 25.90 -3.76 11.95
N PRO A 24 26.17 -4.76 11.10
CA PRO A 24 25.18 -5.78 10.73
C PRO A 24 24.53 -6.52 11.90
N TYR A 25 25.32 -6.83 12.93
CA TYR A 25 24.84 -7.60 14.08
C TYR A 25 23.94 -6.75 14.98
N THR A 26 24.37 -5.54 15.30
CA THR A 26 23.65 -4.64 16.21
C THR A 26 22.47 -3.95 15.54
N GLY A 27 22.57 -3.63 14.25
CA GLY A 27 21.52 -2.94 13.49
C GLY A 27 20.21 -3.71 13.43
N VAL A 28 20.25 -5.04 13.24
CA VAL A 28 19.02 -5.86 13.22
C VAL A 28 18.28 -5.82 14.55
N PHE A 29 19.00 -5.97 15.68
CA PHE A 29 18.39 -5.86 17.01
C PHE A 29 17.81 -4.47 17.25
N LEU A 30 18.56 -3.41 16.91
CA LEU A 30 18.09 -2.05 17.05
C LEU A 30 16.83 -1.78 16.22
N MET A 31 16.76 -2.26 14.97
CA MET A 31 15.57 -2.16 14.14
C MET A 31 14.35 -2.84 14.79
N MET A 32 14.53 -4.01 15.41
CA MET A 32 13.47 -4.69 16.18
C MET A 32 13.00 -3.88 17.40
N PHE A 33 13.89 -3.10 18.03
CA PHE A 33 13.56 -2.21 19.14
C PHE A 33 13.07 -0.81 18.70
N GLY A 34 12.81 -0.61 17.41
CA GLY A 34 12.26 0.64 16.89
C GLY A 34 13.27 1.77 16.74
N ALA A 35 14.56 1.45 16.52
CA ALA A 35 15.62 2.43 16.23
C ALA A 35 15.19 3.58 15.30
N PRO A 36 14.51 3.34 14.16
CA PRO A 36 14.08 4.44 13.28
C PRO A 36 13.24 5.52 13.98
N ALA A 37 12.37 5.11 14.92
CA ALA A 37 11.56 6.05 15.69
C ALA A 37 12.43 6.87 16.66
N TRP A 38 13.40 6.24 17.33
CA TRP A 38 14.33 6.91 18.23
C TRP A 38 15.26 7.86 17.49
N SER A 39 15.84 7.43 16.38
CA SER A 39 16.68 8.24 15.49
C SER A 39 15.95 9.51 15.02
N THR A 40 14.66 9.39 14.70
CA THR A 40 13.79 10.54 14.36
C THR A 40 13.67 11.50 15.52
N VAL A 41 13.32 11.02 16.72
CA VAL A 41 13.17 11.85 17.92
C VAL A 41 14.50 12.53 18.27
N LEU A 42 15.61 11.79 18.27
CA LEU A 42 16.92 12.30 18.65
C LEU A 42 17.47 13.31 17.65
N MET A 43 17.32 13.07 16.35
CA MET A 43 17.75 14.04 15.33
C MET A 43 16.97 15.35 15.44
N ASN A 44 15.63 15.28 15.50
CA ASN A 44 14.82 16.48 15.62
C ASN A 44 15.08 17.20 16.97
N SER A 45 15.23 16.45 18.08
CA SER A 45 15.59 17.02 19.39
C SER A 45 16.97 17.69 19.37
N THR A 46 17.94 17.12 18.66
CA THR A 46 19.28 17.70 18.49
C THR A 46 19.19 19.03 17.75
N LEU A 47 18.47 19.08 16.62
CA LEU A 47 18.34 20.29 15.82
C LEU A 47 17.60 21.40 16.57
N VAL A 48 16.50 21.07 17.25
CA VAL A 48 15.75 22.01 18.09
C VAL A 48 16.60 22.48 19.27
N GLY A 49 17.30 21.56 19.93
CA GLY A 49 18.22 21.88 21.02
C GLY A 49 19.31 22.86 20.59
N LEU A 50 19.91 22.65 19.40
CA LEU A 50 20.96 23.49 18.86
C LEU A 50 20.45 24.91 18.57
N ALA A 51 19.23 25.03 18.03
CA ALA A 51 18.58 26.32 17.82
C ALA A 51 18.32 27.06 19.15
N ILE A 52 17.83 26.35 20.17
CA ILE A 52 17.58 26.91 21.52
C ILE A 52 18.87 27.37 22.18
N ASP A 53 19.94 26.57 22.10
CA ASP A 53 21.26 26.92 22.66
C ASP A 53 21.87 28.15 21.96
N ALA A 54 21.77 28.22 20.63
CA ALA A 54 22.22 29.36 19.85
C ALA A 54 21.42 30.64 20.21
N TRP A 55 20.11 30.50 20.41
CA TRP A 55 19.25 31.60 20.88
C TRP A 55 19.64 32.09 22.29
N ARG A 56 19.94 31.15 23.20
CA ARG A 56 20.37 31.44 24.58
C ARG A 56 21.82 31.90 24.70
N LEU A 57 22.56 31.99 23.59
CA LEU A 57 23.98 32.34 23.56
C LEU A 57 24.88 31.35 24.33
N THR A 58 24.43 30.12 24.56
CA THR A 58 25.28 29.06 25.14
C THR A 58 26.25 28.49 24.11
N VAL A 59 25.94 28.68 22.82
CA VAL A 59 26.80 28.41 21.66
C VAL A 59 26.77 29.60 20.69
N PRO A 60 27.70 29.70 19.73
CA PRO A 60 27.69 30.77 18.72
C PRO A 60 26.39 30.82 17.90
N ARG A 61 25.83 32.03 17.72
CA ARG A 61 24.54 32.23 17.00
C ARG A 61 24.53 31.67 15.58
N TRP A 62 25.66 31.66 14.89
CA TRP A 62 25.76 31.16 13.52
C TRP A 62 25.43 29.66 13.43
N LEU A 63 25.54 28.90 14.52
CA LEU A 63 25.14 27.48 14.53
C LEU A 63 23.63 27.29 14.35
N ALA A 64 22.80 28.31 14.57
CA ALA A 64 21.37 28.27 14.23
C ALA A 64 21.11 28.13 12.72
N VAL A 65 22.10 28.43 11.87
CA VAL A 65 22.02 28.22 10.42
C VAL A 65 21.93 26.73 10.09
N VAL A 66 22.54 25.85 10.89
CA VAL A 66 22.53 24.39 10.64
C VAL A 66 21.10 23.81 10.65
N PRO A 67 20.30 23.94 11.73
CA PRO A 67 18.92 23.44 11.72
C PRO A 67 18.06 24.16 10.68
N ALA A 68 18.24 25.47 10.49
CA ALA A 68 17.50 26.22 9.49
C ALA A 68 17.74 25.69 8.06
N ALA A 69 19.01 25.48 7.69
CA ALA A 69 19.39 24.94 6.39
C ALA A 69 18.88 23.51 6.18
N LEU A 70 19.03 22.64 7.19
CA LEU A 70 18.58 21.25 7.10
C LEU A 70 17.06 21.13 6.97
N TYR A 71 16.29 21.85 7.80
CA TYR A 71 14.83 21.84 7.67
C TYR A 71 14.36 22.49 6.37
N THR A 72 14.99 23.59 5.94
CA THR A 72 14.62 24.23 4.67
C THR A 72 14.86 23.30 3.48
N ALA A 73 16.02 22.65 3.43
CA ALA A 73 16.33 21.67 2.39
C ALA A 73 15.37 20.48 2.42
N TYR A 74 15.07 19.94 3.61
CA TYR A 74 14.15 18.82 3.76
C TYR A 74 12.72 19.18 3.35
N PHE A 75 12.17 20.30 3.84
CA PHE A 75 10.81 20.72 3.49
C PHE A 75 10.69 21.10 2.01
N GLY A 76 11.76 21.64 1.41
CA GLY A 76 11.86 21.80 -0.04
C GLY A 76 11.73 20.46 -0.77
N ALA A 77 12.55 19.48 -0.40
CA ALA A 77 12.49 18.13 -0.98
C ALA A 77 11.12 17.44 -0.76
N PHE A 78 10.53 17.60 0.43
CA PHE A 78 9.18 17.13 0.75
C PHE A 78 8.15 17.76 -0.18
N ALA A 79 8.16 19.08 -0.34
CA ALA A 79 7.25 19.80 -1.23
C ALA A 79 7.39 19.33 -2.68
N PHE A 80 8.63 19.18 -3.19
CA PHE A 80 8.87 18.65 -4.53
C PHE A 80 8.35 17.21 -4.68
N SER A 81 8.61 16.33 -3.69
CA SER A 81 8.09 14.96 -3.73
C SER A 81 6.56 14.90 -3.77
N TYR A 82 5.89 15.84 -3.10
CA TYR A 82 4.44 15.91 -3.07
C TYR A 82 3.85 16.50 -4.36
N VAL A 83 4.51 17.52 -4.94
CA VAL A 83 4.15 18.07 -6.25
C VAL A 83 4.26 17.00 -7.35
N GLU A 84 5.35 16.24 -7.37
CA GLU A 84 5.52 15.12 -8.32
C GLU A 84 4.43 14.07 -8.17
N TYR A 85 4.06 13.75 -6.92
CA TYR A 85 2.96 12.85 -6.62
C TYR A 85 1.62 13.36 -7.17
N VAL A 86 1.26 14.62 -6.91
CA VAL A 86 0.00 15.21 -7.40
C VAL A 86 -0.04 15.27 -8.94
N ILE A 87 1.08 15.55 -9.59
CA ILE A 87 1.19 15.54 -11.06
C ILE A 87 0.99 14.11 -11.59
N LEU A 88 1.62 13.11 -10.97
CA LEU A 88 1.45 11.72 -11.37
C LEU A 88 -0.01 11.25 -11.16
N ASP A 89 -0.58 11.56 -10.00
CA ASP A 89 -1.94 11.21 -9.61
C ASP A 89 -2.97 11.79 -10.59
N SER A 90 -2.90 13.10 -10.83
CA SER A 90 -3.80 13.78 -11.78
C SER A 90 -3.64 13.28 -13.22
N ARG A 91 -2.42 12.97 -13.67
CA ARG A 91 -2.18 12.39 -15.00
C ARG A 91 -2.86 11.03 -15.15
N ILE A 92 -2.74 10.16 -14.16
CA ILE A 92 -3.36 8.83 -14.22
C ILE A 92 -4.88 8.94 -14.05
N GLU A 93 -5.37 9.83 -13.19
CA GLU A 93 -6.80 10.08 -13.04
C GLU A 93 -7.43 10.57 -14.34
N GLN A 94 -6.80 11.54 -15.02
CA GLN A 94 -7.25 12.03 -16.32
C GLN A 94 -7.22 10.94 -17.41
N ALA A 95 -6.16 10.11 -17.43
CA ALA A 95 -6.07 8.99 -18.37
C ALA A 95 -7.17 7.95 -18.12
N ASN A 96 -7.49 7.66 -16.86
CA ASN A 96 -8.55 6.73 -16.48
C ASN A 96 -9.97 7.31 -16.69
N ALA A 97 -10.16 8.63 -16.55
CA ALA A 97 -11.48 9.26 -16.64
C ALA A 97 -12.14 9.10 -18.02
N ALA A 98 -11.33 8.96 -19.07
CA ALA A 98 -11.81 8.69 -20.42
C ALA A 98 -12.25 7.22 -20.63
N ALA A 99 -11.79 6.30 -19.78
CA ALA A 99 -12.08 4.89 -19.93
C ALA A 99 -13.43 4.55 -19.28
N LYS A 100 -14.32 3.93 -20.05
CA LYS A 100 -15.58 3.33 -19.57
C LYS A 100 -15.83 2.04 -20.31
N ILE A 101 -16.25 1.01 -19.57
CA ILE A 101 -16.70 -0.26 -20.14
C ILE A 101 -18.10 -0.55 -19.62
N ALA A 102 -19.01 -0.90 -20.53
CA ALA A 102 -20.32 -1.36 -20.15
C ALA A 102 -20.20 -2.73 -19.48
N TYR A 103 -20.56 -2.80 -18.20
CA TYR A 103 -20.56 -4.04 -17.42
C TYR A 103 -21.91 -4.26 -16.76
N ASN A 104 -22.45 -5.47 -16.92
CA ASN A 104 -23.65 -5.90 -16.21
C ASN A 104 -23.37 -7.20 -15.44
N PRO A 105 -23.35 -7.17 -14.09
CA PRO A 105 -23.05 -8.35 -13.28
C PRO A 105 -24.09 -9.48 -13.40
N ALA A 106 -25.29 -9.20 -13.93
CA ALA A 106 -26.29 -10.22 -14.17
C ALA A 106 -25.93 -11.09 -15.39
N THR A 107 -25.34 -10.49 -16.43
CA THR A 107 -25.12 -11.14 -17.74
C THR A 107 -23.65 -11.37 -18.07
N GLN A 108 -22.72 -10.80 -17.31
CA GLN A 108 -21.29 -10.91 -17.55
C GLN A 108 -20.53 -11.30 -16.29
N ASP A 109 -19.48 -12.10 -16.47
CA ASP A 109 -18.54 -12.45 -15.42
C ASP A 109 -17.25 -11.60 -15.53
N ILE A 110 -16.53 -11.43 -14.43
CA ILE A 110 -15.21 -10.78 -14.43
C ILE A 110 -14.15 -11.88 -14.37
N LEU A 111 -13.20 -11.87 -15.30
CA LEU A 111 -12.07 -12.80 -15.34
C LEU A 111 -10.77 -12.01 -15.20
N VAL A 112 -9.95 -12.32 -14.19
CA VAL A 112 -8.60 -11.78 -14.07
C VAL A 112 -7.61 -12.76 -14.68
N ASP A 113 -6.99 -12.38 -15.79
CA ASP A 113 -5.95 -13.13 -16.47
C ASP A 113 -4.57 -12.54 -16.15
N TYR A 114 -3.81 -13.20 -15.28
CA TYR A 114 -2.46 -12.75 -14.92
C TYR A 114 -1.39 -13.09 -15.98
N GLY A 115 -1.77 -13.77 -17.07
CA GLY A 115 -0.86 -14.22 -18.10
C GLY A 115 0.15 -15.27 -17.59
N PRO A 116 1.15 -15.64 -18.42
CA PRO A 116 2.13 -16.67 -18.09
C PRO A 116 3.15 -16.22 -17.02
N GLU A 117 3.38 -14.91 -16.89
CA GLU A 117 4.37 -14.31 -15.99
C GLU A 117 3.68 -13.37 -14.99
N PRO A 118 2.92 -13.90 -14.02
CA PRO A 118 2.27 -13.08 -13.02
C PRO A 118 3.34 -12.36 -12.18
N PRO A 119 3.19 -11.06 -11.87
CA PRO A 119 4.14 -10.39 -11.00
C PRO A 119 4.18 -11.08 -9.63
N LYS A 120 5.37 -11.24 -9.05
CA LYS A 120 5.63 -12.20 -7.95
C LYS A 120 4.82 -11.95 -6.67
N HIS A 121 4.17 -10.81 -6.51
CA HIS A 121 3.39 -10.44 -5.32
C HIS A 121 2.20 -9.51 -5.64
N VAL A 122 1.40 -9.83 -6.65
CA VAL A 122 0.16 -9.07 -6.94
C VAL A 122 -0.94 -9.46 -5.93
N PRO A 123 -1.49 -8.50 -5.16
CA PRO A 123 -2.74 -8.74 -4.44
C PRO A 123 -3.81 -9.17 -5.44
N SER A 124 -4.56 -10.21 -5.10
CA SER A 124 -5.63 -10.73 -5.97
C SER A 124 -6.65 -9.63 -6.28
N ILE A 125 -6.72 -9.20 -7.55
CA ILE A 125 -7.68 -8.19 -8.01
C ILE A 125 -9.10 -8.70 -7.82
N ALA A 126 -9.36 -9.98 -8.16
CA ALA A 126 -10.67 -10.59 -7.97
C ALA A 126 -11.10 -10.58 -6.50
N LYS A 127 -10.19 -10.93 -5.58
CA LYS A 127 -10.45 -10.86 -4.14
C LYS A 127 -10.71 -9.41 -3.71
N GLY A 128 -9.94 -8.45 -4.21
CA GLY A 128 -10.13 -7.02 -3.93
C GLY A 128 -11.51 -6.52 -4.38
N LEU A 129 -11.92 -6.86 -5.60
CA LEU A 129 -13.24 -6.52 -6.15
C LEU A 129 -14.37 -7.10 -5.31
N ILE A 130 -14.33 -8.40 -4.98
CA ILE A 130 -15.35 -9.03 -4.14
C ILE A 130 -15.38 -8.43 -2.73
N SER A 131 -14.21 -8.17 -2.15
CA SER A 131 -14.08 -7.66 -0.79
C SER A 131 -14.66 -6.25 -0.66
N HIS A 132 -14.34 -5.35 -1.58
CA HIS A 132 -14.61 -3.91 -1.41
C HIS A 132 -15.81 -3.38 -2.20
N PHE A 133 -16.29 -4.12 -3.19
CA PHE A 133 -17.37 -3.68 -4.06
C PHE A 133 -18.51 -4.69 -4.04
N ASN A 134 -19.70 -4.25 -4.47
CA ASN A 134 -20.90 -5.07 -4.57
C ASN A 134 -20.79 -6.04 -5.76
N LEU A 135 -19.83 -6.95 -5.66
CA LEU A 135 -19.56 -8.01 -6.61
C LEU A 135 -19.57 -9.34 -5.85
N GLN A 136 -20.40 -10.27 -6.29
CA GLN A 136 -20.54 -11.57 -5.62
C GLN A 136 -19.50 -12.58 -6.09
N THR A 137 -19.10 -12.50 -7.36
CA THR A 137 -18.25 -13.50 -8.00
C THR A 137 -17.23 -12.83 -8.91
N ALA A 138 -16.00 -13.34 -8.92
CA ALA A 138 -14.97 -13.02 -9.88
C ALA A 138 -14.07 -14.24 -10.10
N TYR A 139 -13.55 -14.40 -11.29
CA TYR A 139 -12.71 -15.52 -11.69
C TYR A 139 -11.26 -15.07 -11.80
N GLU A 140 -10.33 -15.97 -11.51
CA GLU A 140 -8.90 -15.75 -11.72
C GLU A 140 -8.33 -16.92 -12.52
N LEU A 141 -7.57 -16.60 -13.57
CA LEU A 141 -6.77 -17.58 -14.27
C LEU A 141 -5.40 -17.67 -13.57
N ASP A 142 -5.11 -18.82 -12.96
CA ASP A 142 -3.78 -19.12 -12.44
C ASP A 142 -2.99 -19.87 -13.53
N PRO A 143 -1.91 -19.28 -14.08
CA PRO A 143 -1.09 -19.94 -15.11
C PRO A 143 -0.47 -21.26 -14.62
N ARG A 144 -0.41 -21.51 -13.31
CA ARG A 144 0.08 -22.76 -12.73
C ARG A 144 -0.96 -23.88 -12.70
N ARG A 145 -2.25 -23.56 -12.92
CA ARG A 145 -3.38 -24.49 -12.84
C ARG A 145 -4.17 -24.59 -14.16
N VAL A 146 -3.55 -24.21 -15.28
CA VAL A 146 -4.16 -24.28 -16.61
C VAL A 146 -4.64 -25.72 -16.89
N PRO A 147 -5.88 -25.92 -17.37
CA PRO A 147 -6.79 -24.90 -17.91
C PRO A 147 -7.82 -24.34 -16.92
N MET A 148 -7.75 -24.66 -15.63
CA MET A 148 -8.82 -24.32 -14.69
C MET A 148 -8.66 -22.90 -14.14
N SER A 149 -9.70 -22.07 -14.33
CA SER A 149 -9.86 -20.84 -13.58
C SER A 149 -10.38 -21.12 -12.18
N SER A 150 -9.92 -20.31 -11.22
CA SER A 150 -10.42 -20.31 -9.86
C SER A 150 -11.53 -19.27 -9.73
N ARG A 151 -12.75 -19.74 -9.48
CA ARG A 151 -13.88 -18.89 -9.12
C ARG A 151 -13.75 -18.49 -7.66
N ARG A 152 -13.67 -17.19 -7.41
CA ARG A 152 -13.85 -16.61 -6.08
C ARG A 152 -15.30 -16.15 -5.93
N ARG A 153 -15.93 -16.53 -4.84
CA ARG A 153 -17.30 -16.11 -4.53
C ARG A 153 -17.46 -15.68 -3.08
N LEU A 154 -18.25 -14.64 -2.87
CA LEU A 154 -18.74 -14.28 -1.56
C LEU A 154 -19.78 -15.32 -1.13
N VAL A 155 -19.61 -15.87 0.07
CA VAL A 155 -20.56 -16.85 0.64
C VAL A 155 -20.91 -16.46 2.07
N ARG A 156 -22.09 -16.89 2.52
CA ARG A 156 -22.55 -16.62 3.89
C ARG A 156 -21.73 -17.40 4.90
N LYS A 157 -21.64 -16.90 6.14
CA LYS A 157 -20.91 -17.57 7.23
C LYS A 157 -21.29 -19.05 7.41
N SER A 158 -22.57 -19.39 7.31
CA SER A 158 -23.02 -20.79 7.42
C SER A 158 -22.38 -21.70 6.36
N GLN A 159 -22.27 -21.21 5.11
CA GLN A 159 -21.59 -21.91 4.03
C GLN A 159 -20.07 -21.93 4.27
N CYS A 160 -19.49 -20.86 4.82
CA CYS A 160 -18.08 -20.84 5.24
C CYS A 160 -17.79 -21.95 6.24
N ASP A 161 -18.62 -22.08 7.28
CA ASP A 161 -18.42 -23.08 8.33
C ASP A 161 -18.57 -24.51 7.78
N ALA A 162 -19.47 -24.74 6.82
CA ALA A 162 -19.59 -26.02 6.12
C ALA A 162 -18.36 -26.34 5.24
N LEU A 163 -17.82 -25.34 4.55
CA LEU A 163 -16.66 -25.49 3.68
C LEU A 163 -15.34 -25.61 4.47
N LYS A 164 -15.26 -25.16 5.74
CA LYS A 164 -14.04 -25.24 6.57
C LYS A 164 -13.53 -26.68 6.76
N ALA A 165 -14.39 -27.67 6.58
CA ALA A 165 -14.01 -29.08 6.56
C ALA A 165 -13.11 -29.44 5.36
N ARG A 166 -12.98 -28.56 4.36
CA ARG A 166 -12.10 -28.71 3.20
C ARG A 166 -10.92 -27.73 3.31
N PRO A 167 -9.67 -28.21 3.41
CA PRO A 167 -8.51 -27.34 3.53
C PRO A 167 -8.29 -26.52 2.24
N GLY A 168 -8.04 -25.21 2.39
CA GLY A 168 -7.48 -24.35 1.34
C GLY A 168 -8.43 -23.44 0.55
N GLU A 169 -9.75 -23.53 0.76
CA GLU A 169 -10.73 -22.87 -0.12
C GLU A 169 -11.37 -21.60 0.45
N ILE A 170 -11.09 -21.22 1.70
CA ILE A 170 -11.81 -20.11 2.36
C ILE A 170 -10.85 -19.09 2.91
N SER A 171 -11.15 -17.82 2.65
CA SER A 171 -10.49 -16.71 3.33
C SER A 171 -11.50 -15.75 3.96
N GLY A 172 -11.25 -15.40 5.21
CA GLY A 172 -11.80 -14.17 5.78
C GLY A 172 -11.24 -12.96 5.03
N PHE A 173 -11.94 -11.84 5.11
CA PHE A 173 -11.55 -10.62 4.45
C PHE A 173 -11.92 -9.39 5.27
N HIS A 174 -11.32 -8.27 4.90
CA HIS A 174 -11.55 -6.98 5.51
C HIS A 174 -12.12 -6.03 4.47
N VAL A 175 -13.01 -5.14 4.89
CA VAL A 175 -13.44 -3.99 4.11
C VAL A 175 -13.03 -2.77 4.91
N ASP A 176 -12.11 -1.98 4.37
CA ASP A 176 -11.58 -0.75 4.99
C ASP A 176 -11.14 -0.94 6.45
N SER A 177 -10.32 -1.98 6.65
CA SER A 177 -9.77 -2.38 7.96
C SER A 177 -10.82 -2.92 8.96
N VAL A 178 -12.04 -3.20 8.50
CA VAL A 178 -13.09 -3.86 9.28
C VAL A 178 -13.19 -5.33 8.86
N PHE A 179 -12.97 -6.24 9.79
CA PHE A 179 -13.14 -7.68 9.57
C PHE A 179 -14.62 -8.04 9.42
N ILE A 180 -14.97 -8.75 8.34
CA ILE A 180 -16.35 -9.16 8.07
C ILE A 180 -16.66 -10.50 8.74
N ARG A 181 -17.70 -10.53 9.58
CA ARG A 181 -18.04 -11.71 10.39
C ARG A 181 -19.11 -12.62 9.79
N ASN A 182 -20.00 -12.08 8.96
CA ASN A 182 -21.15 -12.81 8.41
C ASN A 182 -20.92 -13.42 7.03
N ALA A 183 -19.71 -13.28 6.47
CA ALA A 183 -19.36 -13.80 5.16
C ALA A 183 -17.87 -14.16 5.06
N CYS A 184 -17.52 -14.94 4.06
CA CYS A 184 -16.15 -15.21 3.65
C CYS A 184 -16.05 -15.30 2.13
N ILE A 185 -14.84 -15.32 1.59
CA ILE A 185 -14.58 -15.55 0.17
C ILE A 185 -14.14 -17.00 0.02
N ALA A 186 -14.97 -17.78 -0.67
CA ALA A 186 -14.67 -19.16 -1.05
C ALA A 186 -14.06 -19.20 -2.45
N SER A 187 -13.15 -20.15 -2.68
CA SER A 187 -12.47 -20.40 -3.95
C SER A 187 -12.81 -21.81 -4.42
N THR A 188 -13.25 -21.95 -5.67
CA THR A 188 -13.53 -23.26 -6.29
C THR A 188 -13.00 -23.28 -7.71
N ASP A 189 -12.54 -24.42 -8.21
CA ASP A 189 -12.10 -24.54 -9.60
C ASP A 189 -13.34 -24.65 -10.50
N GLU A 190 -13.65 -23.57 -11.23
CA GLU A 190 -14.83 -23.45 -12.09
C GLU A 190 -14.56 -22.41 -13.20
N SER A 191 -15.01 -22.72 -14.41
CA SER A 191 -14.90 -21.80 -15.55
C SER A 191 -16.08 -20.82 -15.62
N PRO A 192 -15.85 -19.56 -16.08
CA PRO A 192 -16.94 -18.63 -16.32
C PRO A 192 -17.98 -19.24 -17.26
N SER A 193 -19.25 -19.09 -16.92
CA SER A 193 -20.37 -19.60 -17.74
C SER A 193 -21.00 -18.50 -18.59
N LYS A 194 -20.67 -17.24 -18.31
CA LYS A 194 -21.17 -16.05 -19.01
C LYS A 194 -20.06 -15.40 -19.84
N PRO A 195 -20.41 -14.53 -20.81
CA PRO A 195 -19.44 -13.65 -21.44
C PRO A 195 -18.63 -12.88 -20.40
N THR A 196 -17.31 -12.79 -20.60
CA THR A 196 -16.40 -12.23 -19.59
C THR A 196 -15.94 -10.83 -19.95
N VAL A 197 -15.79 -9.98 -18.94
CA VAL A 197 -14.89 -8.82 -18.98
C VAL A 197 -13.54 -9.29 -18.43
N THR A 198 -12.52 -9.26 -19.28
CA THR A 198 -11.19 -9.77 -18.97
C THR A 198 -10.31 -8.63 -18.47
N LEU A 199 -9.73 -8.82 -17.28
CA LEU A 199 -8.76 -7.93 -16.65
C LEU A 199 -7.39 -8.57 -16.81
N ARG A 200 -6.50 -7.92 -17.55
CA ARG A 200 -5.13 -8.39 -17.76
C ARG A 200 -4.14 -7.41 -17.14
N PRO A 201 -3.63 -7.69 -15.93
CA PRO A 201 -2.57 -6.90 -15.33
C PRO A 201 -1.33 -6.95 -16.22
N GLU A 202 -0.78 -5.80 -16.54
CA GLU A 202 0.49 -5.69 -17.23
C GLU A 202 1.66 -5.67 -16.22
N ARG A 203 2.89 -5.66 -16.74
CA ARG A 203 4.09 -5.51 -15.92
C ARG A 203 4.09 -4.17 -15.21
N ASP A 204 4.36 -4.20 -13.91
CA ASP A 204 4.54 -3.00 -13.09
C ASP A 204 5.64 -2.11 -13.69
N VAL A 205 5.35 -0.81 -13.79
CA VAL A 205 6.24 0.23 -14.30
C VAL A 205 6.77 1.03 -13.12
N GLU A 206 8.06 0.89 -12.83
CA GLU A 206 8.75 1.70 -11.84
C GLU A 206 9.00 3.10 -12.40
N VAL A 207 8.53 4.11 -11.69
CA VAL A 207 8.75 5.52 -12.00
C VAL A 207 9.73 6.04 -10.96
N GLU A 208 11.00 6.15 -11.36
CA GLU A 208 12.04 6.73 -10.53
C GLU A 208 12.18 8.23 -10.81
N SER A 209 11.96 9.02 -9.76
CA SER A 209 12.32 10.43 -9.71
C SER A 209 13.29 10.66 -8.56
N VAL A 210 13.99 11.79 -8.59
CA VAL A 210 14.89 12.24 -7.52
C VAL A 210 14.13 12.32 -6.18
N PHE A 211 12.92 12.88 -6.20
CA PHE A 211 12.17 13.16 -4.98
C PHE A 211 11.05 12.15 -4.69
N MET A 212 10.61 11.36 -5.67
CA MET A 212 9.54 10.37 -5.54
C MET A 212 9.94 9.02 -6.15
N GLN A 213 9.55 7.92 -5.50
CA GLN A 213 9.60 6.58 -6.09
C GLN A 213 8.15 6.11 -6.27
N ALA A 214 7.75 5.69 -7.46
CA ALA A 214 6.40 5.19 -7.68
C ALA A 214 6.41 3.87 -8.46
N VAL A 215 5.35 3.10 -8.27
CA VAL A 215 5.07 1.89 -9.03
C VAL A 215 3.68 2.05 -9.62
N VAL A 216 3.61 2.08 -10.94
CA VAL A 216 2.37 2.15 -11.71
C VAL A 216 2.04 0.75 -12.21
N ASN A 217 0.80 0.32 -12.02
CA ASN A 217 0.28 -1.00 -12.36
C ASN A 217 -0.75 -0.83 -13.49
N PRO A 218 -0.35 -0.91 -14.76
CA PRO A 218 -1.29 -0.87 -15.87
C PRO A 218 -2.15 -2.13 -15.89
N ILE A 219 -3.40 -1.97 -16.32
CA ILE A 219 -4.37 -3.05 -16.49
C ILE A 219 -5.05 -2.82 -17.84
N GLU A 220 -4.94 -3.80 -18.72
CA GLU A 220 -5.77 -3.87 -19.91
C GLU A 220 -7.11 -4.50 -19.52
N VAL A 221 -8.21 -3.84 -19.85
CA VAL A 221 -9.56 -4.32 -19.60
C VAL A 221 -10.22 -4.51 -20.94
N THR A 222 -10.58 -5.76 -21.25
CA THR A 222 -11.24 -6.14 -22.50
C THR A 222 -12.68 -6.53 -22.19
N ASP A 223 -13.64 -5.90 -22.86
CA ASP A 223 -15.05 -6.23 -22.71
C ASP A 223 -15.43 -7.53 -23.44
N SER A 224 -16.68 -7.95 -23.33
CA SER A 224 -17.17 -9.17 -24.00
C SER A 224 -17.28 -9.05 -25.52
N THR A 225 -17.17 -7.83 -26.08
CA THR A 225 -17.16 -7.60 -27.54
C THR A 225 -15.75 -7.62 -28.12
N GLY A 226 -14.73 -7.62 -27.27
CA GLY A 226 -13.32 -7.54 -27.65
C GLY A 226 -12.77 -6.11 -27.68
N ALA A 227 -13.56 -5.09 -27.31
CA ALA A 227 -13.05 -3.73 -27.17
C ALA A 227 -12.19 -3.66 -25.89
N SER A 228 -10.97 -3.11 -26.02
CA SER A 228 -10.06 -2.96 -24.90
C SER A 228 -9.83 -1.50 -24.53
N VAL A 229 -9.72 -1.24 -23.23
CA VAL A 229 -9.25 0.03 -22.68
C VAL A 229 -8.13 -0.25 -21.70
N ARG A 230 -7.20 0.70 -21.61
CA ARG A 230 -6.10 0.62 -20.65
C ARG A 230 -6.36 1.58 -19.52
N VAL A 231 -6.34 1.06 -18.30
CA VAL A 231 -6.38 1.87 -17.06
C VAL A 231 -5.11 1.61 -16.26
N SER A 232 -4.80 2.48 -15.32
CA SER A 232 -3.64 2.29 -14.44
C SER A 232 -3.99 2.65 -13.01
N ALA A 233 -3.45 1.88 -12.07
CA ALA A 233 -3.44 2.22 -10.66
C ALA A 233 -1.99 2.30 -10.18
N GLY A 234 -1.73 2.69 -8.95
CA GLY A 234 -0.36 2.75 -8.47
C GLY A 234 -0.21 3.10 -7.02
N LYS A 235 1.06 3.23 -6.63
CA LYS A 235 1.44 3.78 -5.34
C LYS A 235 2.75 4.55 -5.46
N ALA A 236 2.87 5.62 -4.69
CA ALA A 236 4.04 6.47 -4.63
C ALA A 236 4.58 6.57 -3.20
N LYS A 237 5.89 6.56 -3.05
CA LYS A 237 6.60 6.85 -1.81
C LYS A 237 7.00 8.32 -1.80
N VAL A 238 6.29 9.11 -1.00
CA VAL A 238 6.59 10.53 -0.74
C VAL A 238 7.32 10.68 0.57
N LEU A 239 8.15 11.72 0.71
CA LEU A 239 8.81 11.99 1.98
C LEU A 239 7.78 12.23 3.09
N ASN A 240 8.14 11.89 4.33
CA ASN A 240 7.32 12.22 5.49
C ASN A 240 7.36 13.72 5.80
N LEU A 241 6.39 14.20 6.59
CA LEU A 241 6.37 15.60 7.00
C LEU A 241 7.55 15.94 7.92
N LEU A 242 7.91 15.02 8.81
CA LEU A 242 9.06 15.17 9.69
C LEU A 242 10.26 14.40 9.12
N PRO A 243 11.47 15.00 9.12
CA PRO A 243 12.69 14.30 8.78
C PRO A 243 12.89 13.07 9.70
N SER A 244 12.72 11.89 9.13
CA SER A 244 12.85 10.60 9.80
C SER A 244 13.96 9.81 9.10
N PRO A 245 15.21 9.87 9.59
CA PRO A 245 16.31 9.16 8.98
C PRO A 245 16.20 7.67 9.30
N ILE A 246 16.34 6.84 8.28
CA ILE A 246 16.44 5.40 8.41
C ILE A 246 17.83 5.01 7.95
N VAL A 247 18.60 4.45 8.87
CA VAL A 247 19.93 3.91 8.62
C VAL A 247 19.95 2.45 9.05
N GLY A 248 20.64 1.62 8.29
CA GLY A 248 20.99 0.29 8.75
C GLY A 248 21.38 -0.65 7.63
N CYS A 249 21.64 -1.90 8.00
CA CYS A 249 22.07 -2.93 7.08
C CYS A 249 21.11 -4.11 7.13
N THR A 250 20.75 -4.62 5.96
CA THR A 250 19.89 -5.81 5.83
C THR A 250 20.58 -6.87 4.99
N LEU A 251 20.33 -8.14 5.32
CA LEU A 251 20.78 -9.27 4.52
C LEU A 251 19.82 -9.46 3.34
N ILE A 252 20.33 -9.30 2.11
CA ILE A 252 19.52 -9.51 0.90
C ILE A 252 19.60 -10.99 0.51
N SER A 253 18.48 -11.72 0.52
CA SER A 253 18.48 -13.15 0.22
C SER A 253 18.83 -13.48 -1.23
N SER A 254 18.56 -12.57 -2.18
CA SER A 254 18.88 -12.78 -3.61
C SER A 254 20.36 -12.64 -3.94
N LYS A 255 21.11 -11.90 -3.12
CA LYS A 255 22.56 -11.74 -3.20
C LYS A 255 23.07 -11.77 -1.76
N PRO A 256 23.53 -12.93 -1.23
CA PRO A 256 23.79 -13.15 0.20
C PRO A 256 24.94 -12.26 0.70
N ALA A 257 24.61 -10.99 0.93
CA ALA A 257 25.51 -9.93 1.30
C ALA A 257 24.74 -8.89 2.13
N TRP A 258 25.44 -8.28 3.06
CA TRP A 258 24.94 -7.15 3.81
C TRP A 258 24.90 -5.92 2.89
N THR A 259 23.72 -5.34 2.73
CA THR A 259 23.56 -4.06 2.05
C THR A 259 23.11 -3.04 3.06
N CYS A 260 23.90 -1.99 3.22
CA CYS A 260 23.59 -0.88 4.10
C CYS A 260 22.91 0.24 3.31
N PHE A 261 22.02 0.96 3.97
CA PHE A 261 21.27 2.06 3.40
C PHE A 261 21.15 3.20 4.40
N ALA A 262 21.03 4.41 3.87
CA ALA A 262 20.71 5.62 4.60
C ALA A 262 19.77 6.45 3.73
N TYR A 263 18.53 6.60 4.17
CA TYR A 263 17.53 7.41 3.46
C TYR A 263 16.55 8.01 4.46
N PHE A 264 15.79 9.01 4.04
CA PHE A 264 14.66 9.50 4.82
C PHE A 264 13.43 8.64 4.58
N GLU A 265 12.74 8.29 5.66
CA GLU A 265 11.49 7.55 5.62
C GLU A 265 10.50 8.21 4.68
N ARG A 266 9.82 7.36 3.93
CA ARG A 266 8.79 7.75 2.97
C ARG A 266 7.50 7.01 3.29
N THR A 267 6.37 7.68 3.19
CA THR A 267 5.06 7.06 3.30
C THR A 267 4.52 6.70 1.93
N TRP A 268 3.91 5.52 1.84
CA TRP A 268 3.16 5.13 0.67
C TRP A 268 1.87 5.94 0.57
N ARG A 269 1.55 6.37 -0.65
CA ARG A 269 0.29 7.00 -1.04
C ARG A 269 -0.25 6.25 -2.24
N SER A 270 -1.54 5.99 -2.27
CA SER A 270 -2.20 5.47 -3.47
C SER A 270 -2.10 6.49 -4.58
N VAL A 271 -1.90 6.00 -5.81
CA VAL A 271 -2.02 6.80 -7.03
C VAL A 271 -3.31 6.35 -7.70
N VAL A 272 -4.26 7.27 -7.75
CA VAL A 272 -5.67 7.11 -8.10
C VAL A 272 -6.45 6.27 -7.10
N GLY A 273 -7.60 6.81 -6.69
CA GLY A 273 -8.54 6.20 -5.75
C GLY A 273 -8.21 6.49 -4.29
N ASN A 274 -9.25 6.58 -3.46
CA ASN A 274 -9.16 6.74 -2.01
C ASN A 274 -8.78 5.43 -1.29
N SER A 275 -7.95 4.61 -1.93
CA SER A 275 -7.53 3.32 -1.39
C SER A 275 -6.58 3.53 -0.21
N SER A 276 -6.60 2.58 0.73
CA SER A 276 -5.67 2.58 1.85
C SER A 276 -4.22 2.58 1.34
N PRO A 277 -3.25 3.23 2.03
CA PRO A 277 -1.83 3.25 1.67
C PRO A 277 -1.18 1.88 1.39
N HIS A 278 -1.78 0.81 1.88
CA HIS A 278 -1.32 -0.57 1.71
C HIS A 278 -1.91 -1.28 0.48
N ARG A 279 -2.85 -0.64 -0.21
CA ARG A 279 -3.44 -1.15 -1.45
C ARG A 279 -2.78 -0.45 -2.64
N ASP A 280 -2.76 -1.14 -3.77
CA ASP A 280 -2.20 -0.63 -5.01
C ASP A 280 -3.26 0.05 -5.91
N GLY A 281 -4.51 0.12 -5.44
CA GLY A 281 -5.63 0.79 -6.11
C GLY A 281 -6.22 0.04 -7.32
N ARG A 282 -5.69 -1.14 -7.68
CA ARG A 282 -6.11 -1.85 -8.90
C ARG A 282 -7.59 -2.22 -8.90
N ALA A 283 -8.08 -2.76 -7.79
CA ALA A 283 -9.49 -3.11 -7.65
C ALA A 283 -10.39 -1.86 -7.67
N GLU A 284 -9.95 -0.76 -7.06
CA GLU A 284 -10.68 0.50 -7.03
C GLU A 284 -10.81 1.16 -8.41
N VAL A 285 -9.73 1.19 -9.19
CA VAL A 285 -9.75 1.72 -10.57
C VAL A 285 -10.64 0.87 -11.47
N VAL A 286 -10.52 -0.46 -11.38
CA VAL A 286 -11.36 -1.39 -12.16
C VAL A 286 -12.83 -1.26 -11.75
N ALA A 287 -13.13 -1.16 -10.46
CA ALA A 287 -14.49 -0.98 -9.98
C ALA A 287 -15.11 0.32 -10.49
N SER A 288 -14.34 1.42 -10.47
CA SER A 288 -14.78 2.71 -11.03
C SER A 288 -15.06 2.59 -12.54
N LEU A 289 -14.14 1.96 -13.29
CA LEU A 289 -14.27 1.72 -14.73
C LEU A 289 -15.55 0.93 -15.10
N LEU A 290 -15.89 -0.08 -14.29
CA LEU A 290 -17.05 -0.96 -14.49
C LEU A 290 -18.33 -0.44 -13.81
N GLY A 291 -18.29 0.71 -13.13
CA GLY A 291 -19.44 1.28 -12.44
C GLY A 291 -19.91 0.47 -11.22
N LEU A 292 -19.02 -0.26 -10.55
CA LEU A 292 -19.36 -1.03 -9.36
C LEU A 292 -19.53 -0.12 -8.14
N SER A 293 -20.60 -0.33 -7.38
CA SER A 293 -20.81 0.37 -6.11
C SER A 293 -19.94 -0.24 -5.00
N SER A 294 -19.44 0.61 -4.10
CA SER A 294 -18.76 0.15 -2.88
C SER A 294 -19.68 -0.72 -2.03
N ARG A 295 -19.08 -1.71 -1.36
CA ARG A 295 -19.75 -2.64 -0.46
C ARG A 295 -20.22 -1.94 0.81
N LYS A 296 -21.47 -2.17 1.23
CA LYS A 296 -22.00 -1.58 2.46
C LYS A 296 -21.70 -2.45 3.68
N ILE A 297 -21.06 -1.84 4.68
CA ILE A 297 -20.80 -2.46 5.98
C ILE A 297 -21.82 -1.96 7.00
N VAL A 298 -22.51 -2.88 7.66
CA VAL A 298 -23.40 -2.61 8.80
C VAL A 298 -22.75 -3.09 10.10
N ASN A 299 -23.22 -2.57 11.24
CA ASN A 299 -22.77 -2.95 12.58
C ASN A 299 -21.25 -2.82 12.79
N ALA A 300 -20.58 -1.93 12.06
CA ALA A 300 -19.13 -1.72 12.16
C ALA A 300 -18.78 -1.17 13.55
N ARG A 301 -18.09 -1.98 14.36
CA ARG A 301 -17.50 -1.55 15.62
C ARG A 301 -16.00 -1.39 15.42
N SER A 302 -15.52 -0.15 15.36
CA SER A 302 -14.09 0.15 15.37
C SER A 302 -13.62 0.41 16.81
N ARG A 303 -12.84 -0.51 17.38
CA ARG A 303 -12.02 -0.22 18.58
C ARG A 303 -10.56 -0.25 18.13
N ARG A 304 -9.90 0.92 18.16
CA ARG A 304 -8.46 1.15 17.95
C ARG A 304 -7.73 0.03 17.18
N GLY A 305 -7.95 -0.04 15.86
CA GLY A 305 -7.05 -0.75 14.94
C GLY A 305 -7.57 -2.03 14.30
N MET A 306 -8.56 -2.71 14.90
CA MET A 306 -9.24 -3.84 14.24
C MET A 306 -10.73 -3.77 14.51
N GLY A 307 -11.46 -3.23 13.53
CA GLY A 307 -12.92 -3.21 13.59
C GLY A 307 -13.49 -4.57 13.21
N SER A 308 -14.70 -4.87 13.70
CA SER A 308 -15.50 -5.97 13.15
C SER A 308 -16.85 -5.44 12.69
N GLY A 309 -17.37 -6.01 11.62
CA GLY A 309 -18.61 -5.59 10.98
C GLY A 309 -19.23 -6.73 10.20
N GLU A 310 -20.33 -6.42 9.54
CA GLU A 310 -21.13 -7.35 8.77
C GLU A 310 -21.48 -6.70 7.43
N ILE A 311 -21.57 -7.50 6.38
CA ILE A 311 -22.09 -7.03 5.09
C ILE A 311 -23.60 -6.88 5.17
N GLU A 312 -24.14 -5.86 4.51
CA GLU A 312 -25.58 -5.68 4.38
C GLU A 312 -26.24 -6.96 3.83
N PRO A 313 -27.25 -7.55 4.50
CA PRO A 313 -27.80 -8.85 4.12
C PRO A 313 -28.30 -8.95 2.68
N SER A 314 -28.75 -7.84 2.07
CA SER A 314 -29.18 -7.77 0.68
C SER A 314 -28.07 -7.95 -0.34
N GLU A 315 -26.81 -7.71 0.04
CA GLU A 315 -25.65 -7.93 -0.84
C GLU A 315 -25.10 -9.36 -0.76
N LEU A 316 -25.56 -10.15 0.22
CA LEU A 316 -25.19 -11.55 0.34
C LEU A 316 -26.00 -12.39 -0.66
N PRO A 317 -25.40 -13.43 -1.27
CA PRO A 317 -26.12 -14.33 -2.14
C PRO A 317 -27.31 -14.96 -1.40
N ALA A 318 -28.41 -15.22 -2.11
CA ALA A 318 -29.49 -16.05 -1.60
C ALA A 318 -28.94 -17.44 -1.24
N SER A 319 -29.38 -17.98 -0.11
CA SER A 319 -28.98 -19.32 0.37
C SER A 319 -29.59 -20.42 -0.46
#